data_AF-A0A4Z0Q1T6-F1
#
_entry.id   AF-A0A4Z0Q1T6-F1
#
_cell.length_a   1.000
_cell.length_b   1.000
_cell.length_c   1.000
_cell.angle_alpha   90.00
_cell.angle_beta   90.00
_cell.angle_gamma   90.00
#
_symmetry.space_group_name_H-M   'P 1'
#
loop_
_entity.id
_entity.type
_entity.pdbx_description
1 polymer ?
#
loop_
_entity_poly.entity_id
_entity_poly.type
_entity_poly.pdbx_seq_one_letter_code
_entity_poly.pdbx_strand_id
1 'polypeptide(L)'
;MKRLLCLVLLLLPGPALYAKTPAALEQDLVRQAKRISYWADYADDAPGLNPADSLARANAGLRRLLLAYTAAEPATLTYAFARLRQEHVTIATSADGRLRIYSWDTRQGGTMRFFANVFQYRAGGGVVRSRALPRPATDAGQEYIDIFAVPRGTQTCYLAYSQAVYSSHDCYQQVKGFALESGRLNPDARLIRTGSGLRNTLGFAFDFFSVAGRPERPVRLIGYDPKTRVLTLPVVWADGRVTEKKIRYVFDGVVFGKAK
;
A
#
# COMPACT_ATOMS: atom_id res chain seq x y z
N MET A 1 -47.62 -57.41 -5.27
CA MET A 1 -47.75 -56.30 -6.23
C MET A 1 -46.58 -55.35 -6.05
N LYS A 2 -45.77 -55.19 -7.10
CA LYS A 2 -44.56 -54.35 -7.15
C LYS A 2 -44.95 -52.87 -7.01
N ARG A 3 -44.27 -52.11 -6.15
CA ARG A 3 -44.21 -50.64 -6.25
C ARG A 3 -42.74 -50.21 -6.26
N LEU A 4 -42.30 -49.90 -7.47
CA LEU A 4 -41.03 -49.32 -7.84
C LEU A 4 -41.02 -47.87 -7.32
N LEU A 5 -40.13 -47.53 -6.39
CA LEU A 5 -39.92 -46.15 -5.97
C LEU A 5 -38.81 -45.56 -6.85
N CYS A 6 -39.20 -44.79 -7.88
CA CYS A 6 -38.27 -43.99 -8.67
C CYS A 6 -37.78 -42.81 -7.82
N LEU A 7 -36.51 -42.84 -7.42
CA LEU A 7 -35.82 -41.71 -6.83
C LEU A 7 -35.36 -40.78 -7.95
N VAL A 8 -36.09 -39.68 -8.19
CA VAL A 8 -35.65 -38.61 -9.08
C VAL A 8 -34.72 -37.69 -8.29
N LEU A 9 -33.40 -37.80 -8.52
CA LEU A 9 -32.42 -36.84 -8.02
C LEU A 9 -32.57 -35.54 -8.82
N LEU A 10 -33.18 -34.53 -8.21
CA LEU A 10 -33.16 -33.15 -8.71
C LEU A 10 -31.77 -32.56 -8.50
N LEU A 11 -30.93 -32.62 -9.55
CA LEU A 11 -29.74 -31.79 -9.69
C LEU A 11 -30.18 -30.34 -9.93
N LEU A 12 -30.53 -29.63 -8.87
CA LEU A 12 -30.68 -28.18 -8.93
C LEU A 12 -29.28 -27.56 -9.12
N PRO A 13 -29.03 -26.79 -10.19
CA PRO A 13 -27.81 -26.00 -10.27
C PRO A 13 -27.86 -24.99 -9.13
N GLY A 14 -26.98 -25.16 -8.14
CA GLY A 14 -26.81 -24.17 -7.08
C GLY A 14 -26.52 -22.80 -7.70
N PRO A 15 -26.96 -21.70 -7.08
CA PRO A 15 -26.72 -20.37 -7.63
C PRO A 15 -25.20 -20.21 -7.78
N ALA A 16 -24.75 -20.08 -9.03
CA ALA A 16 -23.42 -19.59 -9.30
C ALA A 16 -23.36 -18.20 -8.67
N LEU A 17 -22.72 -18.09 -7.51
CA LEU A 17 -22.25 -16.83 -6.96
C LEU A 17 -21.30 -16.26 -8.00
N TYR A 18 -21.83 -15.50 -8.96
CA TYR A 18 -21.04 -14.80 -9.95
C TYR A 18 -20.21 -13.77 -9.19
N ALA A 19 -18.97 -14.15 -8.87
CA ALA A 19 -17.96 -13.21 -8.41
C ALA A 19 -17.84 -12.12 -9.49
N LYS A 20 -17.96 -10.86 -9.08
CA LYS A 20 -17.77 -9.72 -9.99
C LYS A 20 -16.38 -9.82 -10.60
N THR A 21 -16.27 -9.61 -11.91
CA THR A 21 -14.97 -9.56 -12.60
C THR A 21 -14.11 -8.41 -12.05
N PRO A 22 -12.77 -8.50 -12.07
CA PRO A 22 -11.90 -7.41 -11.64
C PRO A 22 -12.20 -6.06 -12.30
N ALA A 23 -12.64 -6.06 -13.57
CA ALA A 23 -13.05 -4.86 -14.28
C ALA A 23 -14.33 -4.22 -13.71
N ALA A 24 -15.31 -5.02 -13.29
CA ALA A 24 -16.51 -4.52 -12.62
C ALA A 24 -16.19 -4.01 -11.21
N LEU A 25 -15.32 -4.71 -10.47
CA LEU A 25 -14.83 -4.26 -9.17
C LEU A 25 -14.11 -2.91 -9.28
N GLU A 26 -13.25 -2.75 -10.27
CA GLU A 26 -12.54 -1.49 -10.53
C GLU A 26 -13.50 -0.33 -10.81
N GLN A 27 -14.60 -0.57 -11.55
CA GLN A 27 -15.58 0.49 -11.82
C GLN A 27 -16.19 1.06 -10.54
N ASP A 28 -16.51 0.19 -9.57
CA ASP A 28 -17.03 0.60 -8.27
C ASP A 28 -15.98 1.33 -7.43
N LEU A 29 -14.71 0.89 -7.48
CA LEU A 29 -13.59 1.55 -6.81
C LEU A 29 -13.31 2.95 -7.38
N VAL A 30 -13.27 3.08 -8.72
CA VAL A 30 -13.11 4.36 -9.43
C VAL A 30 -14.22 5.33 -9.05
N ARG A 31 -15.46 4.85 -8.96
CA ARG A 31 -16.59 5.69 -8.51
C ARG A 31 -16.38 6.24 -7.11
N GLN A 32 -15.86 5.44 -6.18
CA GLN A 32 -15.57 5.93 -4.82
C GLN A 32 -14.37 6.90 -4.81
N ALA A 33 -13.32 6.61 -5.58
CA ALA A 33 -12.16 7.50 -5.69
C ALA A 33 -12.56 8.89 -6.25
N LYS A 34 -13.39 8.93 -7.31
CA LYS A 34 -13.95 10.17 -7.85
C LYS A 34 -14.78 10.96 -6.84
N ARG A 35 -15.52 10.27 -5.97
CA ARG A 35 -16.28 10.93 -4.89
C ARG A 35 -15.36 11.60 -3.88
N ILE A 36 -14.17 11.05 -3.62
CA ILE A 36 -13.18 11.69 -2.74
C ILE A 36 -12.76 13.03 -3.35
N SER A 37 -12.35 13.06 -4.62
CA SER A 37 -11.98 14.30 -5.30
C SER A 37 -13.14 15.30 -5.33
N TYR A 38 -14.34 14.85 -5.70
CA TYR A 38 -15.54 15.68 -5.72
C TYR A 38 -15.81 16.37 -4.38
N TRP A 39 -15.80 15.61 -3.26
CA TRP A 39 -16.09 16.20 -1.95
C TRP A 39 -14.93 17.01 -1.37
N ALA A 40 -13.69 16.74 -1.80
CA ALA A 40 -12.54 17.53 -1.41
C ALA A 40 -12.55 18.93 -2.05
N ASP A 41 -13.08 19.03 -3.27
CA ASP A 41 -13.12 20.28 -4.04
C ASP A 41 -14.51 20.95 -4.00
N TYR A 42 -15.46 20.39 -3.24
CA TYR A 42 -16.82 20.89 -3.13
C TYR A 42 -16.84 22.24 -2.40
N ALA A 43 -17.28 23.29 -3.09
CA ALA A 43 -17.25 24.66 -2.59
C ALA A 43 -18.63 25.23 -2.23
N ASP A 44 -19.74 24.54 -2.57
CA ASP A 44 -21.06 25.14 -2.37
C ASP A 44 -21.52 25.13 -0.90
N ASP A 45 -22.32 26.13 -0.59
CA ASP A 45 -22.83 26.50 0.73
C ASP A 45 -24.21 25.88 1.01
N ALA A 46 -24.52 24.72 0.42
CA ALA A 46 -25.86 24.14 0.49
C ALA A 46 -26.30 23.89 1.96
N PRO A 47 -27.46 24.44 2.41
CA PRO A 47 -27.91 24.28 3.79
C PRO A 47 -28.04 22.80 4.20
N GLY A 48 -27.45 22.43 5.34
CA GLY A 48 -27.52 21.08 5.90
C GLY A 48 -26.53 20.08 5.29
N LEU A 49 -25.67 20.51 4.36
CA LEU A 49 -24.62 19.67 3.79
C LEU A 49 -23.29 19.94 4.50
N ASN A 50 -22.63 18.87 4.98
CA ASN A 50 -21.27 18.94 5.52
C ASN A 50 -20.30 18.22 4.55
N PRO A 51 -19.49 18.97 3.77
CA PRO A 51 -18.54 18.38 2.83
C PRO A 51 -17.51 17.47 3.53
N ALA A 52 -17.08 17.81 4.74
CA ALA A 52 -16.11 17.02 5.49
C ALA A 52 -16.68 15.63 5.85
N ASP A 53 -17.94 15.56 6.27
CA ASP A 53 -18.61 14.27 6.53
C ASP A 53 -18.77 13.45 5.25
N SER A 54 -19.11 14.09 4.14
CA SER A 54 -19.23 13.43 2.84
C SER A 54 -17.90 12.90 2.32
N LEU A 55 -16.81 13.66 2.51
CA LEU A 55 -15.45 13.24 2.20
C LEU A 55 -15.01 12.05 3.07
N ALA A 56 -15.29 12.10 4.38
CA ALA A 56 -15.01 11.00 5.30
C ALA A 56 -15.78 9.73 4.90
N ARG A 57 -17.06 9.86 4.52
CA ARG A 57 -17.88 8.75 4.01
C ARG A 57 -17.33 8.18 2.70
N ALA A 58 -16.88 9.03 1.76
CA ALA A 58 -16.28 8.57 0.51
C ALA A 58 -15.00 7.76 0.76
N ASN A 59 -14.13 8.25 1.65
CA ASN A 59 -12.93 7.53 2.09
C ASN A 59 -13.25 6.17 2.73
N ALA A 60 -14.23 6.14 3.64
CA ALA A 60 -14.69 4.90 4.26
C ALA A 60 -15.28 3.94 3.21
N GLY A 61 -16.00 4.46 2.22
CA GLY A 61 -16.54 3.72 1.09
C GLY A 61 -15.45 3.04 0.28
N LEU A 62 -14.43 3.78 -0.16
CA LEU A 62 -13.30 3.24 -0.91
C LEU A 62 -12.56 2.16 -0.10
N ARG A 63 -12.22 2.45 1.16
CA ARG A 63 -11.54 1.49 2.05
C ARG A 63 -12.33 0.19 2.20
N ARG A 64 -13.63 0.28 2.45
CA ARG A 64 -14.53 -0.88 2.61
C ARG A 64 -14.58 -1.72 1.35
N LEU A 65 -14.74 -1.09 0.18
CA LEU A 65 -14.77 -1.81 -1.09
C LEU A 65 -13.44 -2.48 -1.40
N LEU A 66 -12.31 -1.77 -1.23
CA LEU A 66 -10.98 -2.36 -1.37
C LEU A 66 -10.86 -3.62 -0.50
N LEU A 67 -11.11 -3.51 0.81
CA LEU A 67 -11.02 -4.66 1.72
C LEU A 67 -11.88 -5.85 1.30
N ALA A 68 -13.13 -5.60 0.91
CA ALA A 68 -14.05 -6.66 0.51
C ALA A 68 -13.62 -7.31 -0.82
N TYR A 69 -13.35 -6.50 -1.84
CA TYR A 69 -13.06 -6.96 -3.19
C TYR A 69 -11.71 -7.66 -3.27
N THR A 70 -10.69 -7.10 -2.63
CA THR A 70 -9.34 -7.67 -2.68
C THR A 70 -9.19 -8.90 -1.79
N ALA A 71 -10.11 -9.14 -0.85
CA ALA A 71 -10.19 -10.39 -0.10
C ALA A 71 -10.98 -11.48 -0.84
N ALA A 72 -12.00 -11.10 -1.61
CA ALA A 72 -12.90 -12.04 -2.28
C ALA A 72 -12.42 -12.49 -3.67
N GLU A 73 -11.69 -11.64 -4.40
CA GLU A 73 -11.26 -11.90 -5.78
C GLU A 73 -9.73 -12.00 -5.88
N PRO A 74 -9.12 -13.20 -5.89
CA PRO A 74 -7.68 -13.39 -5.96
C PRO A 74 -7.00 -12.74 -7.17
N ALA A 75 -7.70 -12.61 -8.31
CA ALA A 75 -7.15 -11.98 -9.51
C ALA A 75 -6.81 -10.50 -9.29
N THR A 76 -7.43 -9.84 -8.30
CA THR A 76 -7.10 -8.46 -7.94
C THR A 76 -5.68 -8.29 -7.39
N LEU A 77 -4.96 -9.36 -7.03
CA LEU A 77 -3.57 -9.27 -6.56
C LEU A 77 -2.59 -8.93 -7.69
N THR A 78 -2.92 -9.25 -8.94
CA THR A 78 -2.09 -8.98 -10.12
C THR A 78 -2.80 -8.12 -11.18
N TYR A 79 -4.12 -7.92 -11.08
CA TYR A 79 -4.87 -7.04 -11.97
C TYR A 79 -4.28 -5.63 -12.02
N ALA A 80 -4.22 -5.02 -13.20
CA ALA A 80 -3.49 -3.77 -13.41
C ALA A 80 -4.13 -2.55 -12.72
N PHE A 81 -5.46 -2.54 -12.59
CA PHE A 81 -6.23 -1.41 -12.07
C PHE A 81 -5.91 -0.07 -12.76
N ALA A 82 -5.83 -0.07 -14.09
CA ALA A 82 -5.40 1.08 -14.88
C ALA A 82 -6.27 2.33 -14.67
N ARG A 83 -7.60 2.18 -14.52
CA ARG A 83 -8.51 3.31 -14.30
C ARG A 83 -8.44 3.78 -12.85
N LEU A 84 -8.34 2.88 -11.89
CA LEU A 84 -8.23 3.27 -10.48
C LEU A 84 -6.96 4.08 -10.21
N ARG A 85 -5.85 3.76 -10.89
CA ARG A 85 -4.60 4.53 -10.82
C ARG A 85 -4.73 5.95 -11.34
N GLN A 86 -5.60 6.19 -12.31
CA GLN A 86 -5.88 7.54 -12.81
C GLN A 86 -6.59 8.40 -11.77
N GLU A 87 -7.24 7.79 -10.78
CA GLU A 87 -7.94 8.47 -9.68
C GLU A 87 -7.04 8.65 -8.44
N HIS A 88 -5.74 8.85 -8.63
CA HIS A 88 -4.74 9.10 -7.58
C HIS A 88 -4.65 8.00 -6.50
N VAL A 89 -5.00 6.76 -6.83
CA VAL A 89 -4.74 5.60 -5.99
C VAL A 89 -3.42 4.96 -6.44
N THR A 90 -2.40 5.06 -5.59
CA THR A 90 -1.13 4.38 -5.78
C THR A 90 -1.27 2.92 -5.39
N ILE A 91 -0.89 2.02 -6.30
CA ILE A 91 -0.95 0.58 -6.07
C ILE A 91 0.45 0.01 -6.31
N ALA A 92 1.14 -0.37 -5.24
CA ALA A 92 2.45 -0.99 -5.29
C ALA A 92 2.31 -2.51 -5.15
N THR A 93 2.94 -3.28 -6.02
CA THR A 93 2.90 -4.76 -6.00
C THR A 93 4.32 -5.29 -5.99
N SER A 94 4.61 -6.26 -5.12
CA SER A 94 5.91 -6.93 -5.10
C SER A 94 6.12 -7.70 -6.40
N ALA A 95 7.38 -7.83 -6.82
CA ALA A 95 7.75 -8.51 -8.07
C ALA A 95 7.27 -9.98 -8.14
N ASP A 96 7.17 -10.65 -6.99
CA ASP A 96 6.64 -12.02 -6.89
C ASP A 96 5.10 -12.10 -6.85
N GLY A 97 4.40 -10.95 -6.90
CA GLY A 97 2.95 -10.86 -6.89
C GLY A 97 2.31 -11.38 -5.60
N ARG A 98 3.03 -11.38 -4.48
CA ARG A 98 2.54 -11.93 -3.19
C ARG A 98 2.08 -10.87 -2.20
N LEU A 99 2.52 -9.63 -2.35
CA LEU A 99 2.12 -8.49 -1.53
C LEU A 99 1.76 -7.30 -2.43
N ARG A 100 0.62 -6.68 -2.16
CA ARG A 100 0.17 -5.47 -2.81
C ARG A 100 -0.34 -4.48 -1.77
N ILE A 101 -0.02 -3.21 -1.93
CA ILE A 101 -0.47 -2.12 -1.07
C ILE A 101 -1.17 -1.09 -1.93
N TYR A 102 -2.38 -0.73 -1.53
CA TYR A 102 -3.17 0.35 -2.11
C TYR A 102 -3.08 1.54 -1.17
N SER A 103 -2.66 2.69 -1.69
CA SER A 103 -2.49 3.94 -0.97
C SER A 103 -3.25 5.05 -1.67
N TRP A 104 -3.95 5.90 -0.92
CA TRP A 104 -4.57 7.11 -1.47
C TRP A 104 -4.54 8.24 -0.45
N ASP A 105 -4.44 9.47 -0.96
CA ASP A 105 -4.62 10.69 -0.18
C ASP A 105 -6.10 10.83 0.20
N THR A 106 -6.40 10.91 1.49
CA THR A 106 -7.77 11.03 1.96
C THR A 106 -8.36 12.40 1.69
N ARG A 107 -7.52 13.38 1.33
CA ARG A 107 -7.87 14.79 1.09
C ARG A 107 -8.44 15.49 2.32
N GLN A 108 -8.25 14.93 3.51
CA GLN A 108 -8.74 15.48 4.77
C GLN A 108 -7.75 16.45 5.45
N GLY A 109 -6.58 16.67 4.85
CA GLY A 109 -5.61 17.66 5.28
C GLY A 109 -5.40 18.76 4.24
N GLY A 110 -4.64 19.79 4.61
CA GLY A 110 -4.24 20.86 3.69
C GLY A 110 -2.91 20.54 3.00
N THR A 111 -1.86 21.24 3.42
CA THR A 111 -0.48 21.01 2.97
C THR A 111 0.07 19.69 3.54
N MET A 112 -0.26 19.37 4.80
CA MET A 112 -0.12 18.03 5.34
C MET A 112 -1.09 17.08 4.64
N ARG A 113 -0.60 15.96 4.12
CA ARG A 113 -1.41 14.99 3.39
C ARG A 113 -1.65 13.76 4.27
N PHE A 114 -2.91 13.34 4.36
CA PHE A 114 -3.29 12.16 5.11
C PHE A 114 -3.46 10.99 4.15
N PHE A 115 -2.77 9.89 4.39
CA PHE A 115 -2.86 8.69 3.56
C PHE A 115 -3.56 7.56 4.30
N ALA A 116 -4.38 6.82 3.54
CA ALA A 116 -4.99 5.57 3.95
C ALA A 116 -4.44 4.41 3.11
N ASN A 117 -4.42 3.21 3.72
CA ASN A 117 -3.78 2.04 3.14
C ASN A 117 -4.62 0.77 3.28
N VAL A 118 -4.63 -0.06 2.25
CA VAL A 118 -5.10 -1.46 2.28
C VAL A 118 -3.99 -2.37 1.79
N PHE A 119 -3.74 -3.45 2.54
CA PHE A 119 -2.72 -4.44 2.26
C PHE A 119 -3.40 -5.71 1.80
N GLN A 120 -3.07 -6.18 0.60
CA GLN A 120 -3.52 -7.45 0.05
C GLN A 120 -2.32 -8.39 -0.06
N TYR A 121 -2.47 -9.64 0.35
CA TYR A 121 -1.38 -10.59 0.34
C TYR A 121 -1.84 -12.03 0.13
N ARG A 122 -0.95 -12.85 -0.43
CA ARG A 122 -1.15 -14.29 -0.56
C ARG A 122 -0.78 -15.00 0.74
N ALA A 123 -1.78 -15.47 1.47
CA ALA A 123 -1.66 -16.30 2.65
C ALA A 123 -1.25 -17.75 2.31
N GLY A 124 -1.08 -18.57 3.35
CA GLY A 124 -0.83 -20.01 3.19
C GLY A 124 -1.97 -20.70 2.44
N GLY A 125 -1.65 -21.74 1.65
CA GLY A 125 -2.62 -22.46 0.84
C GLY A 125 -3.15 -21.68 -0.38
N GLY A 126 -2.50 -20.58 -0.77
CA GLY A 126 -2.85 -19.81 -1.97
C GLY A 126 -4.00 -18.81 -1.78
N VAL A 127 -4.63 -18.80 -0.61
CA VAL A 127 -5.72 -17.89 -0.23
C VAL A 127 -5.24 -16.44 -0.23
N VAL A 128 -6.00 -15.53 -0.81
CA VAL A 128 -5.71 -14.09 -0.72
C VAL A 128 -6.43 -13.48 0.48
N ARG A 129 -5.75 -12.59 1.19
CA ARG A 129 -6.27 -11.87 2.35
C ARG A 129 -6.06 -10.38 2.16
N SER A 130 -6.93 -9.59 2.75
CA SER A 130 -6.79 -8.14 2.77
C SER A 130 -7.01 -7.58 4.15
N ARG A 131 -6.27 -6.54 4.52
CA ARG A 131 -6.44 -5.84 5.79
C ARG A 131 -5.97 -4.39 5.70
N ALA A 132 -6.52 -3.56 6.56
CA ALA A 132 -5.94 -2.26 6.91
C ALA A 132 -5.17 -2.42 8.22
N LEU A 133 -4.05 -1.72 8.37
CA LEU A 133 -3.30 -1.71 9.62
C LEU A 133 -3.85 -0.66 10.58
N PRO A 134 -3.86 -0.92 11.90
CA PRO A 134 -4.17 0.10 12.89
C PRO A 134 -3.21 1.28 12.75
N ARG A 135 -3.73 2.48 12.91
CA ARG A 135 -2.96 3.72 12.87
C ARG A 135 -3.54 4.70 13.90
N PRO A 136 -2.71 5.39 14.71
CA PRO A 136 -3.19 6.49 15.55
C PRO A 136 -3.89 7.55 14.71
N ALA A 137 -4.92 8.20 15.26
CA ALA A 137 -5.65 9.26 14.55
C ALA A 137 -4.75 10.44 14.16
N THR A 138 -3.69 10.69 14.95
CA THR A 138 -2.74 11.80 14.80
C THR A 138 -1.66 11.54 13.74
N ASP A 139 -1.50 10.32 13.26
CA ASP A 139 -0.50 9.99 12.24
C ASP A 139 -1.03 10.43 10.86
N ALA A 140 -0.21 11.08 10.05
CA ALA A 140 -0.60 11.43 8.68
C ALA A 140 -0.72 10.17 7.80
N GLY A 141 -0.11 9.05 8.19
CA GLY A 141 0.04 7.88 7.33
C GLY A 141 1.03 8.15 6.20
N GLN A 142 1.16 7.17 5.32
CA GLN A 142 2.14 7.20 4.23
C GLN A 142 1.57 6.60 2.96
N GLU A 143 2.06 7.08 1.84
CA GLU A 143 1.85 6.48 0.52
C GLU A 143 2.95 5.45 0.25
N TYR A 144 2.58 4.21 -0.06
CA TYR A 144 3.52 3.17 -0.45
C TYR A 144 3.65 3.15 -1.98
N ILE A 145 4.84 3.50 -2.46
CA ILE A 145 5.12 3.71 -3.88
C ILE A 145 5.68 2.44 -4.52
N ASP A 146 6.41 1.63 -3.77
CA ASP A 146 7.10 0.45 -4.30
C ASP A 146 7.25 -0.65 -3.25
N ILE A 147 7.44 -1.90 -3.70
CA ILE A 147 7.65 -3.05 -2.82
C ILE A 147 8.75 -3.94 -3.39
N PHE A 148 9.90 -3.92 -2.73
CA PHE A 148 11.02 -4.78 -3.09
C PHE A 148 10.88 -6.14 -2.42
N ALA A 149 10.77 -7.22 -3.21
CA ALA A 149 10.85 -8.59 -2.72
C ALA A 149 12.31 -8.96 -2.43
N VAL A 150 12.58 -9.43 -1.22
CA VAL A 150 13.93 -9.77 -0.73
C VAL A 150 13.95 -11.25 -0.33
N PRO A 151 14.56 -12.13 -1.15
CA PRO A 151 14.73 -13.54 -0.80
C PRO A 151 15.57 -13.70 0.47
N ARG A 152 15.06 -14.47 1.43
CA ARG A 152 15.67 -14.76 2.74
C ARG A 152 15.58 -16.26 3.01
N GLY A 153 16.55 -17.01 2.49
CA GLY A 153 16.51 -18.47 2.47
C GLY A 153 15.32 -18.98 1.65
N THR A 154 14.47 -19.80 2.25
CA THR A 154 13.23 -20.32 1.62
C THR A 154 12.04 -19.36 1.73
N GLN A 155 12.20 -18.26 2.47
CA GLN A 155 11.17 -17.25 2.67
C GLN A 155 11.46 -16.00 1.83
N THR A 156 10.45 -15.15 1.67
CA THR A 156 10.59 -13.83 1.06
C THR A 156 10.10 -12.79 2.04
N CYS A 157 10.97 -11.82 2.32
CA CYS A 157 10.61 -10.62 3.05
C CYS A 157 10.42 -9.47 2.05
N TYR A 158 9.83 -8.37 2.50
CA TYR A 158 9.55 -7.24 1.63
C TYR A 158 10.03 -5.95 2.26
N LEU A 159 10.62 -5.07 1.45
CA LEU A 159 10.86 -3.68 1.81
C LEU A 159 9.87 -2.82 1.02
N ALA A 160 8.86 -2.30 1.69
CA ALA A 160 7.94 -1.36 1.06
C ALA A 160 8.49 0.05 1.20
N TYR A 161 8.72 0.71 0.07
CA TYR A 161 9.17 2.09 -0.01
C TYR A 161 7.97 3.03 0.05
N SER A 162 8.04 4.02 0.92
CA SER A 162 6.94 4.94 1.17
C SER A 162 7.39 6.37 1.41
N GLN A 163 6.45 7.29 1.22
CA GLN A 163 6.61 8.71 1.51
C GLN A 163 5.48 9.24 2.40
N ALA A 164 5.78 10.28 3.16
CA ALA A 164 4.82 11.10 3.90
C ALA A 164 5.08 12.58 3.59
N VAL A 165 4.02 13.37 3.61
CA VAL A 165 4.04 14.82 3.37
C VAL A 165 3.42 15.50 4.58
N TYR A 166 4.26 16.18 5.36
CA TYR A 166 3.85 16.88 6.58
C TYR A 166 3.57 18.36 6.33
N SER A 167 4.23 18.94 5.34
CA SER A 167 3.92 20.26 4.80
C SER A 167 4.45 20.37 3.37
N SER A 168 4.32 21.53 2.73
CA SER A 168 4.97 21.80 1.44
C SER A 168 6.50 21.76 1.50
N HIS A 169 7.07 21.88 2.71
CA HIS A 169 8.49 21.83 3.00
C HIS A 169 8.88 20.45 3.56
N ASP A 170 8.18 20.00 4.60
CA ASP A 170 8.56 18.84 5.41
C ASP A 170 8.03 17.55 4.82
N CYS A 171 8.95 16.71 4.37
CA CYS A 171 8.64 15.40 3.81
C CYS A 171 9.43 14.31 4.53
N TYR A 172 8.97 13.07 4.39
CA TYR A 172 9.65 11.91 4.95
C TYR A 172 9.62 10.76 3.95
N GLN A 173 10.74 10.06 3.81
CA GLN A 173 10.80 8.83 3.04
C GLN A 173 11.40 7.71 3.87
N GLN A 174 10.89 6.50 3.66
CA GLN A 174 11.42 5.31 4.31
C GLN A 174 11.26 4.06 3.46
N VAL A 175 11.98 3.03 3.89
CA VAL A 175 11.57 1.65 3.66
C VAL A 175 11.06 1.04 4.97
N LYS A 176 10.00 0.25 4.87
CA LYS A 176 9.46 -0.55 5.97
C LYS A 176 9.52 -2.03 5.62
N GLY A 177 10.01 -2.83 6.56
CA GLY A 177 10.10 -4.28 6.48
C GLY A 177 8.77 -4.98 6.75
N PHE A 178 8.40 -5.90 5.88
CA PHE A 178 7.27 -6.81 6.03
C PHE A 178 7.72 -8.26 5.80
N ALA A 179 6.98 -9.20 6.39
CA ALA A 179 7.14 -10.62 6.11
C ALA A 179 5.77 -11.31 6.01
N LEU A 180 5.73 -12.44 5.32
CA LEU A 180 4.58 -13.35 5.36
C LEU A 180 4.95 -14.55 6.24
N GLU A 181 4.39 -14.59 7.45
CA GLU A 181 4.72 -15.58 8.48
C GLU A 181 3.45 -16.37 8.81
N SER A 182 3.53 -17.70 8.71
CA SER A 182 2.38 -18.59 9.00
C SER A 182 1.10 -18.18 8.27
N GLY A 183 1.24 -17.72 7.01
CA GLY A 183 0.12 -17.25 6.18
C GLY A 183 -0.46 -15.89 6.57
N ARG A 184 0.20 -15.12 7.43
CA ARG A 184 -0.24 -13.78 7.87
C ARG A 184 0.81 -12.74 7.51
N LEU A 185 0.36 -11.52 7.25
CA LEU A 185 1.26 -10.38 7.08
C LEU A 185 1.80 -9.96 8.45
N ASN A 186 3.12 -9.97 8.61
CA ASN A 186 3.84 -9.34 9.72
C ASN A 186 4.30 -7.94 9.28
N PRO A 187 3.74 -6.86 9.84
CA PRO A 187 4.13 -5.49 9.50
C PRO A 187 5.35 -4.98 10.29
N ASP A 188 5.87 -5.80 11.21
CA ASP A 188 6.93 -5.46 12.14
C ASP A 188 8.18 -6.31 11.91
N ALA A 189 8.33 -6.84 10.70
CA ALA A 189 9.51 -7.62 10.31
C ALA A 189 10.77 -6.75 10.41
N ARG A 190 11.61 -7.08 11.40
CA ARG A 190 12.83 -6.33 11.70
C ARG A 190 13.95 -6.78 10.78
N LEU A 191 14.10 -6.10 9.65
CA LEU A 191 15.02 -6.49 8.58
C LEU A 191 16.27 -5.60 8.52
N ILE A 192 16.38 -4.56 9.34
CA ILE A 192 17.42 -3.54 9.17
C ILE A 192 18.22 -3.38 10.46
N ARG A 193 19.51 -3.69 10.41
CA ARG A 193 20.44 -3.51 11.52
C ARG A 193 21.01 -2.10 11.49
N THR A 194 20.76 -1.36 12.56
CA THR A 194 21.29 -0.01 12.78
C THR A 194 22.20 -0.01 14.01
N GLY A 195 22.91 1.11 14.26
CA GLY A 195 23.71 1.26 15.48
C GLY A 195 22.89 1.16 16.77
N SER A 196 21.58 1.47 16.71
CA SER A 196 20.66 1.37 17.85
C SER A 196 19.89 0.04 17.88
N GLY A 197 20.33 -0.97 17.11
CA GLY A 197 19.74 -2.30 17.07
C GLY A 197 18.92 -2.59 15.80
N LEU A 198 18.14 -3.67 15.87
CA LEU A 198 17.37 -4.19 14.74
C LEU A 198 16.01 -3.48 14.63
N ARG A 199 15.73 -2.90 13.46
CA ARG A 199 14.56 -2.07 13.16
C ARG A 199 13.75 -2.67 12.01
N ASN A 200 12.47 -2.34 11.97
CA ASN A 200 11.57 -2.63 10.85
C ASN A 200 11.42 -1.44 9.90
N THR A 201 12.03 -0.29 10.18
CA THR A 201 12.02 0.88 9.31
C THR A 201 13.41 1.51 9.21
N LEU A 202 13.68 2.15 8.08
CA LEU A 202 14.82 3.02 7.87
C LEU A 202 14.39 4.15 6.94
N GLY A 203 14.51 5.38 7.42
CA GLY A 203 14.05 6.56 6.70
C GLY A 203 14.60 7.84 7.31
N PHE A 204 14.22 8.96 6.72
CA PHE A 204 14.70 10.29 7.07
C PHE A 204 13.66 11.34 6.69
N ALA A 205 13.59 12.41 7.50
CA ALA A 205 12.92 13.63 7.12
C ALA A 205 13.82 14.44 6.20
N PHE A 206 13.23 15.25 5.31
CA PHE A 206 13.96 16.14 4.42
C PHE A 206 13.10 17.34 4.01
N ASP A 207 13.77 18.41 3.63
CA ASP A 207 13.17 19.58 2.98
C ASP A 207 12.95 19.27 1.48
N PHE A 208 11.68 19.30 1.04
CA PHE A 208 11.31 19.09 -0.35
C PHE A 208 11.97 20.09 -1.31
N PHE A 209 12.20 21.35 -0.89
CA PHE A 209 12.85 22.34 -1.74
C PHE A 209 14.31 22.00 -2.06
N SER A 210 14.99 21.26 -1.17
CA SER A 210 16.34 20.74 -1.45
C SER A 210 16.39 19.73 -2.62
N VAL A 211 15.24 19.22 -3.07
CA VAL A 211 15.12 18.27 -4.17
C VAL A 211 14.12 18.68 -5.25
N ALA A 212 13.52 19.87 -5.15
CA ALA A 212 12.49 20.34 -6.07
C ALA A 212 12.98 20.46 -7.52
N GLY A 213 14.27 20.76 -7.71
CA GLY A 213 14.90 20.84 -9.03
C GLY A 213 15.06 19.50 -9.77
N ARG A 214 14.80 18.37 -9.12
CA ARG A 214 14.84 17.06 -9.80
C ARG A 214 13.66 16.93 -10.76
N PRO A 215 13.83 16.28 -11.93
CA PRO A 215 12.72 16.09 -12.87
C PRO A 215 11.78 14.94 -12.47
N GLU A 216 12.25 13.95 -11.71
CA GLU A 216 11.46 12.76 -11.35
C GLU A 216 10.31 13.07 -10.38
N ARG A 217 9.12 12.48 -10.60
CA ARG A 217 7.96 12.61 -9.71
C ARG A 217 7.25 11.25 -9.54
N PRO A 218 6.92 10.82 -8.30
CA PRO A 218 7.40 11.37 -7.03
C PRO A 218 8.93 11.29 -6.94
N VAL A 219 9.55 12.23 -6.20
CA VAL A 219 11.02 12.24 -6.04
C VAL A 219 11.43 10.95 -5.32
N ARG A 220 12.38 10.19 -5.90
CA ARG A 220 12.86 8.94 -5.30
C ARG A 220 14.24 9.13 -4.68
N LEU A 221 14.30 9.10 -3.35
CA LEU A 221 15.56 9.27 -2.63
C LEU A 221 16.14 7.94 -2.13
N ILE A 222 15.29 6.92 -1.96
CA ILE A 222 15.73 5.59 -1.55
C ILE A 222 15.70 4.67 -2.77
N GLY A 223 16.84 4.01 -3.03
CA GLY A 223 16.99 3.03 -4.10
C GLY A 223 17.28 1.64 -3.55
N TYR A 224 16.83 0.60 -4.24
CA TYR A 224 17.20 -0.78 -3.97
C TYR A 224 17.63 -1.47 -5.25
N ASP A 225 18.82 -2.07 -5.24
CA ASP A 225 19.30 -2.94 -6.31
C ASP A 225 19.03 -4.40 -5.92
N PRO A 226 18.14 -5.13 -6.61
CA PRO A 226 17.84 -6.53 -6.32
C PRO A 226 18.98 -7.49 -6.66
N LYS A 227 19.88 -7.13 -7.60
CA LYS A 227 21.01 -7.98 -8.00
C LYS A 227 22.09 -7.97 -6.92
N THR A 228 22.48 -6.78 -6.47
CA THR A 228 23.49 -6.62 -5.42
C THR A 228 22.90 -6.66 -4.01
N ARG A 229 21.57 -6.62 -3.89
CA ARG A 229 20.80 -6.52 -2.64
C ARG A 229 21.25 -5.34 -1.78
N VAL A 230 21.46 -4.20 -2.43
CA VAL A 230 21.93 -2.97 -1.80
C VAL A 230 20.80 -1.97 -1.73
N LEU A 231 20.48 -1.53 -0.52
CA LEU A 231 19.64 -0.38 -0.25
C LEU A 231 20.52 0.88 -0.17
N THR A 232 20.15 1.94 -0.86
CA THR A 232 20.90 3.20 -0.91
C THR A 232 20.00 4.36 -0.49
N LEU A 233 20.50 5.19 0.42
CA LEU A 233 19.82 6.38 0.94
C LEU A 233 20.79 7.56 0.86
N PRO A 234 20.33 8.81 0.65
CA PRO A 234 21.19 9.98 0.80
C PRO A 234 21.57 10.22 2.26
N VAL A 235 22.66 10.95 2.45
CA VAL A 235 22.89 11.69 3.71
C VAL A 235 22.04 12.95 3.66
N VAL A 236 21.29 13.19 4.73
CA VAL A 236 20.50 14.41 4.94
C VAL A 236 21.10 15.18 6.10
N TRP A 237 21.26 16.49 5.94
CA TRP A 237 21.77 17.38 6.98
C TRP A 237 20.70 17.72 8.01
N ALA A 238 21.12 18.31 9.14
CA ALA A 238 20.22 18.63 10.25
C ALA A 238 19.11 19.63 9.86
N ASP A 239 19.35 20.47 8.85
CA ASP A 239 18.39 21.41 8.25
C ASP A 239 17.43 20.75 7.24
N GLY A 240 17.50 19.43 7.04
CA GLY A 240 16.67 18.70 6.10
C GLY A 240 17.23 18.67 4.66
N ARG A 241 18.38 19.28 4.39
CA ARG A 241 18.94 19.33 3.03
C ARG A 241 19.46 17.97 2.58
N VAL A 242 18.94 17.46 1.46
CA VAL A 242 19.40 16.21 0.85
C VAL A 242 20.73 16.43 0.14
N THR A 243 21.72 15.59 0.41
CA THR A 243 23.05 15.66 -0.22
C THR A 243 23.26 14.60 -1.30
N GLU A 244 24.33 14.76 -2.07
CA GLU A 244 24.79 13.76 -3.04
C GLU A 244 25.41 12.52 -2.37
N LYS A 245 25.99 12.68 -1.17
CA LYS A 245 26.60 11.57 -0.42
C LYS A 245 25.55 10.51 -0.11
N LYS A 246 25.96 9.24 -0.20
CA LYS A 246 25.08 8.09 0.00
C LYS A 246 25.53 7.21 1.15
N ILE A 247 24.56 6.63 1.84
CA ILE A 247 24.73 5.53 2.78
C ILE A 247 24.17 4.28 2.12
N ARG A 248 24.90 3.16 2.26
CA ARG A 248 24.54 1.87 1.69
C ARG A 248 24.26 0.87 2.81
N TYR A 249 23.24 0.06 2.62
CA TYR A 249 22.93 -1.11 3.45
C TYR A 249 22.91 -2.35 2.56
N VAL A 250 23.67 -3.37 2.92
CA VAL A 250 23.79 -4.62 2.17
C VAL A 250 23.03 -5.72 2.90
N PHE A 251 22.23 -6.49 2.17
CA PHE A 251 21.57 -7.66 2.73
C PHE A 251 22.54 -8.83 2.87
N ASP A 252 22.74 -9.33 4.09
CA ASP A 252 23.67 -10.43 4.40
C ASP A 252 23.04 -11.84 4.24
N GLY A 253 21.80 -11.90 3.75
CA GLY A 253 21.00 -13.13 3.70
C GLY A 253 20.01 -13.25 4.85
N VAL A 254 20.14 -12.43 5.90
CA VAL A 254 19.26 -12.39 7.06
C VAL A 254 18.68 -10.99 7.26
N VAL A 255 19.52 -9.96 7.26
CA VAL A 255 19.18 -8.55 7.51
C VAL A 255 20.02 -7.61 6.63
N PHE A 256 19.56 -6.37 6.50
CA PHE A 256 20.31 -5.27 5.90
C PHE A 256 21.23 -4.63 6.95
N GLY A 257 22.54 -4.67 6.73
CA GLY A 257 23.54 -4.00 7.57
C GLY A 257 24.21 -2.84 6.83
N LYS A 258 24.55 -1.76 7.54
CA LYS A 258 25.27 -0.61 6.97
C LYS A 258 26.62 -1.10 6.40
N ALA A 259 26.88 -0.80 5.13
CA ALA A 259 28.17 -1.07 4.51
C ALA A 259 29.26 -0.22 5.18
N LYS A 260 30.48 -0.76 5.25
CA LYS A 260 31.66 0.00 5.65
C LYS A 260 32.04 1.00 4.58
#